data_AF-B0L8U9-F1
#
_entry.id   AF-B0L8U9-F1
#
_cell.length_a   1.000
_cell.length_b   1.000
_cell.length_c   1.000
_cell.angle_alpha   90.00
_cell.angle_beta   90.00
_cell.angle_gamma   90.00
#
_symmetry.space_group_name_H-M   'P 1'
#
loop_
_entity.id
_entity.type
_entity.pdbx_description
1 polymer ?
#
loop_
_entity_poly.entity_id
_entity_poly.type
_entity_poly.pdbx_seq_one_letter_code
_entity_poly.pdbx_strand_id
1 'polypeptide(L)'
;DNNVDIQEFMIIPAGAGTCTDAIRIGAEVFHSLKSVLKKKGYNTAVGDEGGFAPNLRSNEEACQVILEAIQKAGYKAGKDVFLGLDVASSEFY
;
A
#
# COMPACT_ATOMS: atom_id res chain seq x y z
N ASP A 1 -16.31 4.35 11.10
CA ASP A 1 -16.43 2.93 10.74
C ASP A 1 -15.68 2.66 9.45
N ASN A 2 -14.43 2.24 9.61
CA ASN A 2 -13.57 1.72 8.55
C ASN A 2 -13.60 0.20 8.68
N ASN A 3 -13.74 -0.54 7.57
CA ASN A 3 -13.81 -2.02 7.60
C ASN A 3 -12.41 -2.66 7.44
N VAL A 4 -11.38 -1.92 7.84
CA VAL A 4 -9.99 -2.34 7.81
C VAL A 4 -9.50 -2.31 9.25
N ASP A 5 -9.24 -3.49 9.80
CA ASP A 5 -8.84 -3.67 11.20
C ASP A 5 -7.32 -3.60 11.37
N ILE A 6 -6.57 -3.96 10.32
CA ILE A 6 -5.10 -3.88 10.30
C ILE A 6 -4.69 -2.41 10.25
N GLN A 7 -3.80 -2.01 11.15
CA GLN A 7 -3.37 -0.62 11.29
C GLN A 7 -2.58 -0.13 10.07
N GLU A 8 -1.58 -0.90 9.62
CA GLU A 8 -0.74 -0.49 8.49
C GLU A 8 -0.54 -1.59 7.44
N PHE A 9 -0.58 -1.16 6.17
CA PHE A 9 -0.22 -1.95 5.00
C PHE A 9 0.95 -1.26 4.30
N MET A 10 2.10 -1.91 4.30
CA MET A 10 3.35 -1.37 3.78
C MET A 10 3.77 -2.09 2.50
N ILE A 11 4.54 -1.37 1.68
CA ILE A 11 5.33 -1.97 0.60
C ILE A 11 6.79 -2.06 1.03
N ILE A 12 7.44 -3.16 0.66
CA ILE A 12 8.85 -3.41 0.97
C ILE A 12 9.58 -3.71 -0.35
N PRO A 13 10.31 -2.74 -0.94
CA PRO A 13 11.01 -2.89 -2.21
C PRO A 13 12.32 -3.69 -2.05
N ALA A 14 12.24 -4.90 -1.50
CA ALA A 14 13.40 -5.74 -1.17
C ALA A 14 14.15 -6.28 -2.41
N GLY A 15 13.57 -6.18 -3.61
CA GLY A 15 14.26 -6.51 -4.86
C GLY A 15 15.16 -5.38 -5.40
N ALA A 16 15.18 -4.22 -4.76
CA ALA A 16 16.01 -3.08 -5.16
C ALA A 16 17.51 -3.36 -4.91
N GLY A 17 18.37 -2.98 -5.86
CA GLY A 17 19.83 -3.13 -5.72
C GLY A 17 20.47 -2.08 -4.80
N THR A 18 19.79 -0.96 -4.57
CA THR A 18 20.28 0.16 -3.76
C THR A 18 19.15 0.80 -2.96
N CYS A 19 19.50 1.52 -1.88
CA CYS A 19 18.53 2.31 -1.11
C CYS A 19 17.86 3.40 -1.98
N THR A 20 18.62 4.02 -2.88
CA THR A 20 18.08 5.02 -3.82
C THR A 20 17.02 4.42 -4.75
N ASP A 21 17.26 3.21 -5.27
CA ASP A 21 16.26 2.49 -6.07
C ASP A 21 15.04 2.12 -5.24
N ALA A 22 15.23 1.66 -4.01
CA ALA A 22 14.12 1.35 -3.09
C ALA A 22 13.21 2.57 -2.87
N ILE A 23 13.79 3.75 -2.63
CA ILE A 23 13.04 5.00 -2.46
C ILE A 23 12.28 5.36 -3.73
N ARG A 24 12.93 5.27 -4.90
CA ARG A 24 12.30 5.54 -6.19
C ARG A 24 11.12 4.59 -6.46
N ILE A 25 11.31 3.28 -6.24
CA ILE A 25 10.25 2.27 -6.36
C ILE A 25 9.08 2.62 -5.43
N GLY A 26 9.37 2.97 -4.17
CA GLY A 26 8.36 3.39 -3.21
C GLY A 26 7.51 4.56 -3.70
N ALA A 27 8.15 5.61 -4.24
CA ALA A 27 7.46 6.78 -4.78
C ALA A 27 6.60 6.44 -6.01
N GLU A 28 7.12 5.63 -6.95
CA GLU A 28 6.39 5.20 -8.13
C GLU A 28 5.14 4.38 -7.77
N VAL A 29 5.27 3.43 -6.83
CA VAL A 29 4.14 2.63 -6.33
C VAL A 29 3.14 3.50 -5.58
N PHE A 30 3.57 4.48 -4.78
CA PHE A 30 2.69 5.42 -4.09
C PHE A 30 1.82 6.24 -5.06
N HIS A 31 2.42 6.80 -6.11
CA HIS A 31 1.68 7.55 -7.13
C HIS A 31 0.77 6.66 -7.99
N SER A 32 1.20 5.42 -8.26
CA SER A 32 0.37 4.39 -8.89
C SER A 32 -0.85 4.07 -8.02
N LEU A 33 -0.66 3.86 -6.71
CA LEU A 33 -1.74 3.58 -5.74
C LEU A 33 -2.75 4.72 -5.68
N LYS A 34 -2.27 5.98 -5.63
CA LYS A 34 -3.15 7.16 -5.72
C LYS A 34 -4.08 7.10 -6.93
N SER A 35 -3.55 6.68 -8.08
CA SER A 35 -4.32 6.57 -9.32
C SER A 35 -5.31 5.40 -9.29
N VAL A 36 -4.93 4.26 -8.71
CA VAL A 36 -5.81 3.10 -8.49
C VAL A 36 -6.99 3.49 -7.58
N LEU A 37 -6.71 4.11 -6.44
CA LEU A 37 -7.72 4.54 -5.47
C LEU A 37 -8.70 5.55 -6.09
N LYS A 38 -8.19 6.57 -6.78
CA LYS A 38 -9.04 7.55 -7.50
C LYS A 38 -9.95 6.88 -8.53
N LYS A 39 -9.42 5.94 -9.33
CA LYS A 39 -10.20 5.22 -10.34
C LYS A 39 -11.34 4.40 -9.73
N LYS A 40 -11.15 3.89 -8.51
CA LYS A 40 -12.16 3.15 -7.74
C LYS A 40 -13.10 4.06 -6.93
N GLY A 41 -12.92 5.38 -6.98
CA GLY A 41 -13.75 6.34 -6.27
C GLY A 41 -13.38 6.53 -4.79
N TYR A 42 -12.21 6.06 -4.37
CA TYR A 42 -11.73 6.21 -2.99
C TYR A 42 -11.04 7.55 -2.75
N ASN A 43 -11.09 8.01 -1.50
CA ASN A 43 -10.37 9.19 -1.04
C ASN A 43 -8.85 8.96 -1.12
N THR A 44 -8.09 10.00 -1.45
CA THR A 44 -6.62 9.99 -1.49
C THR A 44 -5.99 11.09 -0.64
N ALA A 45 -6.69 11.51 0.41
CA ALA A 45 -6.08 12.28 1.50
C ALA A 45 -5.03 11.42 2.21
N VAL A 46 -4.01 12.08 2.75
CA VAL A 46 -2.93 11.42 3.47
C VAL A 46 -3.16 11.52 4.98
N GLY A 47 -2.80 10.46 5.71
CA GLY A 47 -2.76 10.44 7.17
C GLY A 47 -1.44 10.98 7.71
N ASP A 48 -1.20 10.74 9.01
CA ASP A 48 -0.06 11.30 9.75
C ASP A 48 1.29 10.74 9.26
N GLU A 49 1.32 9.48 8.83
CA GLU A 49 2.48 8.80 8.25
C GLU A 49 2.65 9.07 6.74
N GLY A 50 1.79 9.92 6.16
CA GLY A 50 1.80 10.24 4.73
C GLY A 50 1.21 9.16 3.81
N GLY A 51 0.75 8.04 4.37
CA GLY A 51 0.00 7.00 3.66
C GLY A 51 -1.45 7.40 3.35
N PHE A 52 -2.13 6.66 2.46
CA PHE A 52 -3.56 6.88 2.19
C PHE A 52 -4.42 6.14 3.21
N ALA A 53 -5.49 6.78 3.67
CA ALA A 53 -6.50 6.17 4.55
C ALA A 53 -7.90 6.12 3.88
N PRO A 54 -8.08 5.37 2.78
CA PRO A 54 -9.38 5.20 2.15
C PRO A 54 -10.32 4.31 2.98
N ASN A 55 -11.62 4.55 2.88
CA ASN A 55 -12.64 3.68 3.49
C ASN A 55 -12.85 2.44 2.60
N LEU A 56 -12.04 1.41 2.80
CA LEU A 56 -12.08 0.16 2.06
C LEU A 56 -13.08 -0.82 2.69
N ARG A 57 -13.44 -1.85 1.93
CA ARG A 57 -14.47 -2.84 2.32
C ARG A 57 -13.93 -3.96 3.19
N SER A 58 -12.62 -4.25 3.10
CA SER A 58 -11.96 -5.30 3.86
C SER A 58 -10.44 -5.17 3.87
N ASN A 59 -9.79 -5.86 4.79
CA ASN A 59 -8.32 -6.05 4.80
C ASN A 59 -7.81 -6.68 3.49
N GLU A 60 -8.59 -7.58 2.87
CA GLU A 60 -8.23 -8.17 1.58
C GLU A 60 -8.22 -7.12 0.46
N GLU A 61 -9.21 -6.23 0.43
CA GLU A 61 -9.24 -5.16 -0.58
C GLU A 61 -8.03 -4.24 -0.44
N ALA A 62 -7.60 -3.93 0.79
CA ALA A 62 -6.38 -3.16 1.04
C ALA A 62 -5.15 -3.83 0.40
N CYS A 63 -4.98 -5.14 0.60
CA CYS A 63 -3.92 -5.89 -0.08
C CYS A 63 -4.06 -5.86 -1.60
N GLN A 64 -5.27 -6.07 -2.13
CA GLN A 64 -5.53 -6.13 -3.57
C GLN A 64 -5.21 -4.80 -4.28
N VAL A 65 -5.58 -3.64 -3.71
CA VAL A 65 -5.30 -2.35 -4.34
C VAL A 65 -3.81 -2.00 -4.33
N ILE A 66 -3.06 -2.43 -3.30
CA ILE A 66 -1.60 -2.26 -3.26
C ILE A 66 -0.93 -3.17 -4.28
N LEU A 67 -1.37 -4.43 -4.39
CA LEU A 67 -0.87 -5.37 -5.42
C LEU A 67 -1.14 -4.86 -6.84
N GLU A 68 -2.34 -4.30 -7.09
CA GLU A 68 -2.68 -3.65 -8.36
C GLU A 68 -1.76 -2.44 -8.64
N ALA A 69 -1.45 -1.65 -7.62
CA ALA A 69 -0.56 -0.49 -7.74
C ALA A 69 0.89 -0.89 -8.06
N ILE A 70 1.41 -1.92 -7.39
CA ILE A 70 2.75 -2.50 -7.66
C ILE A 70 2.84 -2.93 -9.12
N GLN A 71 1.85 -3.69 -9.61
CA GLN A 71 1.83 -4.16 -11.00
C GLN A 71 1.75 -3.00 -12.00
N LYS A 72 0.91 -2.00 -11.73
CA LYS A 72 0.78 -0.81 -12.59
C LYS A 72 2.01 0.08 -12.61
N ALA A 73 2.81 0.07 -11.55
CA ALA A 73 4.09 0.75 -11.50
C ALA A 73 5.20 0.00 -12.26
N GLY A 74 4.91 -1.19 -12.81
CA GLY A 74 5.85 -1.98 -13.61
C GLY A 74 6.67 -2.98 -12.80
N TYR A 75 6.31 -3.23 -11.54
CA TYR A 75 7.01 -4.14 -10.63
C TYR A 75 6.26 -5.45 -10.42
N LYS A 76 6.99 -6.51 -10.10
CA LYS A 76 6.43 -7.82 -9.76
C LYS A 76 6.33 -7.99 -8.24
N ALA A 77 5.09 -8.14 -7.75
CA ALA A 77 4.84 -8.48 -6.35
C ALA A 77 5.48 -9.83 -5.97
N GLY A 78 6.06 -9.90 -4.76
CA GLY A 78 6.75 -11.09 -4.26
C GLY A 78 8.13 -11.34 -4.90
N LYS A 79 8.61 -10.43 -5.75
CA LYS A 79 9.96 -10.47 -6.31
C LYS A 79 10.66 -9.12 -6.17
N ASP A 80 10.06 -8.08 -6.75
CA ASP A 80 10.63 -6.73 -6.75
C ASP A 80 10.14 -5.95 -5.53
N VAL A 81 8.85 -6.10 -5.20
CA VAL A 81 8.18 -5.45 -4.06
C VAL A 81 7.35 -6.48 -3.29
N PHE A 82 7.44 -6.45 -1.96
CA PHE A 82 6.70 -7.30 -1.03
C PHE A 82 5.70 -6.48 -0.21
N LEU A 83 4.76 -7.14 0.44
CA LEU A 83 3.85 -6.52 1.41
C LEU A 83 4.36 -6.75 2.84
N GLY A 84 4.28 -5.73 3.67
CA GLY A 84 4.41 -5.80 5.11
C GLY A 84 3.11 -5.37 5.78
N LEU A 85 2.80 -5.91 6.95
CA LEU A 85 1.61 -5.59 7.72
C LEU A 85 2.00 -5.25 9.15
N ASP A 86 1.52 -4.11 9.66
CA ASP A 86 1.40 -3.91 11.11
C ASP A 86 -0.06 -4.13 11.49
N VAL A 87 -0.30 -5.26 12.15
CA VAL A 87 -1.64 -5.70 12.52
C VAL A 87 -2.11 -5.01 13.79
N ALA A 88 -1.20 -4.56 14.66
CA ALA A 88 -1.54 -3.94 15.94
C ALA A 88 -2.61 -4.72 16.75
N SER A 89 -2.50 -6.06 16.78
CA SER A 89 -3.58 -6.94 17.26
C SER A 89 -4.04 -6.74 18.70
N SER A 90 -3.28 -5.99 19.50
CA SER A 90 -3.68 -5.62 20.86
C SER A 90 -4.83 -4.60 20.90
N GLU A 91 -5.06 -3.83 19.83
CA GLU A 91 -6.14 -2.83 19.76
C GLU A 91 -7.54 -3.44 19.56
N PHE A 92 -7.60 -4.74 19.23
CA PHE A 92 -8.85 -5.48 19.03
C PHE A 92 -8.89 -6.81 19.80
N TYR A 93 -8.14 -6.88 20.90
CA TYR A 93 -8.19 -7.94 21.91
C TYR A 93 -8.87 -7.47 23.21
#